data_AF-A0A1G3HTM1-F1
#
_entry.id   AF-A0A1G3HTM1-F1
#
_cell.length_a   1.000
_cell.length_b   1.000
_cell.length_c   1.000
_cell.angle_alpha   90.00
_cell.angle_beta   90.00
_cell.angle_gamma   90.00
#
_symmetry.space_group_name_H-M   'P 1'
#
loop_
_entity.id
_entity.type
_entity.pdbx_description
1 polymer ?
#
loop_
_entity_poly.entity_id
_entity_poly.type
_entity_poly.pdbx_seq_one_letter_code
_entity_poly.pdbx_strand_id
1 'polypeptide(L)'
;MRPSFCLPLLAALALSPAGFAAPSECPIAGMKIHWIADYCMSQLETDDEIAASACIGDQLDRAFASDCAAMLHYKQALCERAISSRQRQGDLDLCLADRGFVGSTVRKGGVGGR
;
A
#
# COMPACT_ATOMS: atom_id res chain seq x y z
N MET A 1 -62.13 37.85 -24.85
CA MET A 1 -61.78 36.82 -23.86
C MET A 1 -60.54 36.08 -24.35
N ARG A 2 -59.40 36.23 -23.66
CA ARG A 2 -58.14 35.49 -23.88
C ARG A 2 -57.58 35.19 -22.49
N PRO A 3 -57.29 33.92 -22.12
CA PRO A 3 -56.75 33.62 -20.81
C PRO A 3 -55.22 33.82 -20.79
N SER A 4 -54.77 34.50 -19.73
CA SER A 4 -53.38 34.60 -19.30
C SER A 4 -52.83 33.23 -18.93
N PHE A 5 -51.68 32.86 -19.49
CA PHE A 5 -50.89 31.72 -19.03
C PHE A 5 -49.80 32.24 -18.08
N CYS A 6 -49.97 31.96 -16.79
CA CYS A 6 -48.99 32.20 -15.74
C CYS A 6 -48.17 30.91 -15.58
N LEU A 7 -46.92 30.88 -16.05
CA LEU A 7 -45.99 29.77 -15.79
C LEU A 7 -45.24 30.04 -14.47
N PRO A 8 -45.30 29.16 -13.46
CA PRO A 8 -44.47 29.28 -12.28
C PRO A 8 -43.07 28.71 -12.56
N LEU A 9 -42.06 29.53 -12.24
CA LEU A 9 -40.64 29.20 -12.28
C LEU A 9 -40.31 28.31 -11.06
N LEU A 10 -40.27 26.99 -11.23
CA LEU A 10 -39.80 26.04 -10.23
C LEU A 10 -38.27 26.01 -10.23
N ALA A 11 -37.65 26.75 -9.29
CA ALA A 11 -36.22 26.68 -9.01
C ALA A 11 -35.91 25.39 -8.24
N ALA A 12 -35.42 24.37 -8.96
CA ALA A 12 -34.87 23.16 -8.34
C ALA A 12 -33.47 23.46 -7.80
N LEU A 13 -33.34 23.55 -6.47
CA LEU A 13 -32.03 23.54 -5.81
C LEU A 13 -31.35 22.19 -6.08
N ALA A 14 -30.31 22.21 -6.91
CA ALA A 14 -29.40 21.09 -7.08
C ALA A 14 -28.53 20.96 -5.83
N LEU A 15 -28.89 20.02 -4.96
CA LEU A 15 -28.05 19.60 -3.84
C LEU A 15 -26.89 18.77 -4.40
N SER A 16 -25.73 19.37 -4.61
CA SER A 16 -24.52 18.65 -5.02
C SER A 16 -24.06 17.74 -3.87
N PRO A 17 -23.95 16.41 -4.06
CA PRO A 17 -23.36 15.56 -3.04
C PRO A 17 -21.87 15.91 -2.91
N ALA A 18 -21.44 16.18 -1.69
CA ALA A 18 -20.03 16.25 -1.35
C ALA A 18 -19.41 14.89 -1.70
N GLY A 19 -18.56 14.86 -2.73
CA GLY A 19 -17.82 13.67 -3.11
C GLY A 19 -16.94 13.24 -1.94
N PHE A 20 -17.24 12.10 -1.34
CA PHE A 20 -16.30 11.39 -0.48
C PHE A 20 -15.13 10.98 -1.37
N ALA A 21 -13.99 11.66 -1.23
CA ALA A 21 -12.75 11.19 -1.81
C ALA A 21 -12.46 9.81 -1.21
N ALA A 22 -12.56 8.76 -2.04
CA ALA A 22 -12.11 7.43 -1.65
C ALA A 22 -10.65 7.54 -1.18
N PRO A 23 -10.24 6.83 -0.11
CA PRO A 23 -8.84 6.78 0.26
C PRO A 23 -8.06 6.35 -0.97
N SER A 24 -7.10 7.19 -1.41
CA SER A 24 -6.23 6.88 -2.53
C SER A 24 -5.59 5.52 -2.27
N GLU A 25 -5.81 4.56 -3.18
CA GLU A 25 -5.16 3.26 -3.12
C GLU A 25 -3.64 3.44 -2.96
N CYS A 26 -3.02 2.58 -2.14
CA CYS A 26 -1.59 2.70 -1.85
C CYS A 26 -0.79 2.59 -3.17
N PRO A 27 0.24 3.42 -3.40
CA PRO A 27 0.97 3.41 -4.68
C PRO A 27 1.81 2.14 -4.91
N ILE A 28 1.82 1.23 -3.94
CA ILE A 28 2.50 -0.06 -4.00
C ILE A 28 1.50 -1.19 -3.70
N ALA A 29 1.65 -2.30 -4.42
CA ALA A 29 0.75 -3.44 -4.33
C ALA A 29 1.03 -4.33 -3.11
N GLY A 30 0.10 -5.23 -2.81
CA GLY A 30 0.21 -6.23 -1.75
C GLY A 30 -0.41 -5.80 -0.42
N MET A 31 -0.39 -6.69 0.56
CA MET A 31 -0.90 -6.44 1.90
C MET A 31 0.24 -6.11 2.86
N LYS A 32 -0.04 -5.30 3.90
CA LYS A 32 0.93 -4.96 4.96
C LYS A 32 1.69 -6.18 5.50
N ILE A 33 0.98 -7.26 5.80
CA ILE A 33 1.58 -8.49 6.34
C ILE A 33 2.64 -9.10 5.41
N HIS A 34 2.44 -9.05 4.09
CA HIS A 34 3.41 -9.60 3.14
C HIS A 34 4.70 -8.77 3.09
N TRP A 35 4.58 -7.45 3.16
CA TRP A 35 5.73 -6.56 3.25
C TRP A 35 6.52 -6.75 4.55
N ILE A 36 5.81 -6.98 5.67
CA ILE A 36 6.42 -7.34 6.95
C ILE A 36 7.18 -8.67 6.84
N ALA A 37 6.54 -9.69 6.28
CA ALA A 37 7.14 -11.03 6.12
C ALA A 37 8.42 -10.95 5.28
N ASP A 38 8.36 -10.30 4.11
CA ASP A 38 9.53 -10.09 3.25
C ASP A 38 10.66 -9.35 3.97
N TYR A 39 10.34 -8.29 4.73
CA TYR A 39 11.33 -7.58 5.54
C TYR A 39 11.97 -8.49 6.57
N CYS A 40 11.18 -9.20 7.39
CA CYS A 40 11.69 -10.09 8.43
C CYS A 40 12.55 -11.24 7.87
N MET A 41 12.11 -11.85 6.78
CA MET A 41 12.88 -12.87 6.07
C MET A 41 14.19 -12.32 5.51
N SER A 42 14.17 -11.11 4.92
CA SER A 42 15.40 -10.43 4.47
C SER A 42 16.34 -10.06 5.63
N GLN A 43 15.80 -9.82 6.83
CA GLN A 43 16.57 -9.50 8.02
C GLN A 43 17.33 -10.69 8.57
N LEU A 44 16.66 -11.85 8.59
CA LEU A 44 17.18 -13.10 9.12
C LEU A 44 17.90 -13.95 8.07
N GLU A 45 17.94 -13.48 6.81
CA GLU A 45 18.52 -14.20 5.66
C GLU A 45 17.92 -15.60 5.49
N THR A 46 16.60 -15.70 5.67
CA THR A 46 15.83 -16.94 5.57
C THR A 46 14.69 -16.79 4.57
N ASP A 47 14.24 -17.89 3.99
CA ASP A 47 13.02 -17.98 3.17
C ASP A 47 11.87 -18.70 3.92
N ASP A 48 12.09 -19.07 5.18
CA ASP A 48 11.10 -19.73 6.03
C ASP A 48 10.37 -18.71 6.91
N GLU A 49 9.07 -18.51 6.64
CA GLU A 49 8.22 -17.63 7.44
C GLU A 49 8.03 -18.12 8.88
N ILE A 50 8.16 -19.43 9.14
CA ILE A 50 8.11 -19.98 10.50
C ILE A 50 9.32 -19.49 11.30
N ALA A 51 10.50 -19.52 10.68
CA ALA A 51 11.72 -18.98 11.28
C ALA A 51 11.62 -17.46 11.52
N ALA A 52 10.89 -16.74 10.66
CA ALA A 52 10.65 -15.31 10.78
C ALA A 52 9.47 -14.92 11.70
N SER A 53 8.71 -15.89 12.22
CA SER A 53 7.44 -15.65 12.93
C SER A 53 7.54 -14.68 14.12
N ALA A 54 8.61 -14.78 14.91
CA ALA A 54 8.84 -13.86 16.03
C ALA A 54 9.00 -12.41 15.55
N CYS A 55 9.83 -12.18 14.52
CA CYS A 55 9.98 -10.86 13.91
C CYS A 55 8.65 -10.36 13.33
N ILE A 56 7.88 -11.21 12.64
CA ILE A 56 6.59 -10.84 12.04
C ILE A 56 5.61 -10.39 13.14
N GLY A 57 5.54 -11.12 14.25
CA GLY A 57 4.73 -10.73 15.42
C GLY A 57 5.12 -9.35 15.94
N ASP A 58 6.40 -9.13 16.23
CA ASP A 58 6.91 -7.85 16.73
C ASP A 58 6.61 -6.69 15.76
N GLN A 59 6.73 -6.92 14.45
CA GLN A 59 6.48 -5.90 13.43
C GLN A 59 4.99 -5.61 13.22
N LEU A 60 4.10 -6.56 13.50
CA LEU A 60 2.65 -6.37 13.42
C LEU A 60 2.11 -5.44 14.51
N ASP A 61 2.73 -5.47 15.69
CA ASP A 61 2.35 -4.64 16.83
C ASP A 61 2.84 -3.18 16.70
N ARG A 62 3.68 -2.88 15.70
CA ARG A 62 4.16 -1.52 15.44
C ARG A 62 3.04 -0.66 14.89
N ALA A 63 2.79 0.48 15.55
CA ALA A 63 1.80 1.45 15.13
C ALA A 63 2.28 2.25 13.90
N PHE A 64 1.41 2.33 12.89
CA PHE A 64 1.56 3.21 11.72
C PHE A 64 0.27 4.00 11.53
N ALA A 65 0.37 5.16 10.88
CA ALA A 65 -0.79 6.00 10.60
C ALA A 65 -1.80 5.30 9.66
N SER A 66 -1.33 4.39 8.82
CA SER A 66 -2.15 3.55 7.95
C SER A 66 -1.37 2.32 7.49
N ASP A 67 -2.07 1.34 6.92
CA ASP A 67 -1.43 0.18 6.29
C ASP A 67 -0.53 0.59 5.13
N CYS A 68 -0.92 1.61 4.35
CA CYS A 68 -0.07 2.11 3.27
C CYS A 68 1.23 2.74 3.80
N ALA A 69 1.17 3.48 4.90
CA ALA A 69 2.37 4.02 5.54
C ALA A 69 3.31 2.90 6.01
N ALA A 70 2.75 1.81 6.57
CA ALA A 70 3.52 0.63 6.95
C ALA A 70 4.17 -0.04 5.71
N MET A 71 3.40 -0.25 4.64
CA MET A 71 3.91 -0.86 3.40
C MET A 71 5.05 -0.04 2.80
N LEU A 72 4.92 1.29 2.74
CA LEU A 72 5.98 2.18 2.24
C LEU A 72 7.24 2.13 3.12
N HIS A 73 7.06 2.10 4.44
CA HIS A 73 8.16 1.92 5.40
C HIS A 73 8.94 0.63 5.12
N TYR A 74 8.26 -0.50 4.98
CA TYR A 74 8.93 -1.78 4.73
C TYR A 74 9.52 -1.88 3.32
N LYS A 75 8.92 -1.25 2.30
CA LYS A 75 9.55 -1.12 0.98
C LYS A 75 10.88 -0.38 1.07
N GLN A 76 10.92 0.73 1.80
CA GLN A 76 12.15 1.48 2.02
C GLN A 76 13.21 0.62 2.71
N ALA A 77 12.86 -0.05 3.81
CA ALA A 77 13.79 -0.91 4.54
C ALA A 77 14.33 -2.06 3.67
N LEU A 78 13.49 -2.67 2.83
CA LEU A 78 13.92 -3.70 1.88
C LEU A 78 14.86 -3.13 0.80
N CYS A 79 14.59 -1.94 0.28
CA CYS A 79 15.48 -1.26 -0.66
C CYS A 79 16.85 -0.99 -0.04
N GLU A 80 16.90 -0.45 1.17
CA GLU A 80 18.14 -0.20 1.90
C GLU A 80 18.96 -1.49 2.09
N ARG A 81 18.30 -2.60 2.47
CA ARG A 81 18.95 -3.90 2.62
C ARG A 81 19.43 -4.49 1.29
N ALA A 82 18.63 -4.38 0.22
CA ALA A 82 19.01 -4.90 -1.09
C ALA A 82 20.25 -4.16 -1.65
N ILE A 83 20.34 -2.85 -1.40
CA ILE A 83 21.49 -2.05 -1.78
C ILE A 83 22.71 -2.38 -0.89
N SER A 84 22.54 -2.44 0.44
CA SER A 84 23.66 -2.71 1.37
C SER A 84 24.28 -4.11 1.17
N SER A 85 23.44 -5.10 0.84
CA SER A 85 23.86 -6.48 0.52
C SER A 85 24.35 -6.66 -0.92
N ARG A 86 24.38 -5.59 -1.73
CA ARG A 86 24.74 -5.60 -3.16
C ARG A 86 23.86 -6.52 -4.03
N GLN A 87 22.68 -6.90 -3.56
CA GLN A 87 21.67 -7.61 -4.35
C GLN A 87 21.03 -6.70 -5.40
N ARG A 88 21.07 -5.39 -5.17
CA ARG A 88 20.61 -4.35 -6.10
C ARG A 88 21.68 -3.28 -6.26
N GLN A 89 21.87 -2.80 -7.49
CA GLN A 89 22.71 -1.65 -7.79
C GLN A 89 21.87 -0.37 -7.83
N GLY A 90 22.51 0.77 -7.52
CA GLY A 90 21.87 2.09 -7.53
C GLY A 90 21.69 2.66 -6.13
N ASP A 91 20.93 3.75 -6.06
CA ASP A 91 20.58 4.43 -4.82
C ASP A 91 19.16 4.07 -4.33
N LEU A 92 18.84 4.56 -3.13
CA LEU A 92 17.57 4.31 -2.47
C LEU A 92 16.39 4.89 -3.27
N ASP A 93 16.53 6.08 -3.84
CA ASP A 93 15.46 6.78 -4.56
C ASP A 93 15.05 5.99 -5.81
N LEU A 94 16.03 5.47 -6.56
CA LEU A 94 15.79 4.60 -7.71
C LEU A 94 15.08 3.30 -7.32
N CYS A 95 15.41 2.72 -6.16
CA CYS A 95 14.73 1.52 -5.67
C CYS A 95 13.29 1.80 -5.21
N LEU A 96 13.06 2.91 -4.51
CA LEU A 96 11.74 3.32 -4.07
C LEU A 96 10.80 3.64 -5.24
N ALA A 97 11.33 4.28 -6.28
CA ALA A 97 10.60 4.58 -7.51
C ALA A 97 10.28 3.34 -8.36
N ASP A 98 11.06 2.26 -8.22
CA ASP A 98 10.84 1.02 -8.96
C ASP A 98 9.59 0.29 -8.46
N ARG A 99 8.55 0.25 -9.31
CA ARG A 99 7.31 -0.49 -9.03
C ARG A 99 7.48 -2.01 -9.12
N GLY A 100 8.51 -2.48 -9.83
CA GLY A 100 8.84 -3.90 -9.94
C GLY A 100 9.66 -4.43 -8.76
N PHE A 101 10.22 -3.55 -7.92
CA PHE A 101 10.88 -3.96 -6.69
C PHE A 101 9.87 -4.35 -5.63
N VAL A 102 9.69 -5.66 -5.46
CA VAL A 102 8.83 -6.29 -4.46
C VAL A 102 9.51 -7.55 -3.93
N GLY A 103 9.29 -7.85 -2.65
CA GLY A 103 9.72 -9.09 -2.02
C GLY A 103 8.95 -10.31 -2.54
N SER A 104 9.35 -11.50 -2.10
CA SER A 104 8.85 -12.77 -2.64
C SER A 104 7.41 -13.04 -2.20
N THR A 105 7.06 -12.76 -0.95
CA THR A 105 5.72 -12.95 -0.41
C THR A 105 4.75 -11.93 -1.01
N VAL A 106 5.16 -10.66 -1.16
CA VAL A 106 4.36 -9.64 -1.86
C VAL A 106 4.09 -10.06 -3.31
N ARG A 107 5.10 -10.53 -4.03
CA ARG A 107 4.99 -10.94 -5.43
C ARG A 107 4.04 -12.13 -5.64
N LYS A 108 4.02 -13.06 -4.70
CA LYS A 108 3.17 -14.26 -4.73
C LYS A 108 1.76 -14.00 -4.19
N GLY A 109 1.52 -12.85 -3.55
CA GLY A 109 0.25 -12.56 -2.90
C GLY A 109 0.02 -13.36 -1.62
N GLY A 110 1.09 -13.78 -0.94
CA GLY A 110 1.06 -14.58 0.29
C GLY A 110 1.82 -15.91 0.17
N VAL A 111 1.78 -16.71 1.23
CA VAL A 111 2.36 -18.06 1.27
C VAL A 111 1.35 -19.14 0.95
N GLY A 112 1.77 -20.10 0.11
CA GLY A 112 0.96 -21.26 -0.28
C GLY A 112 0.41 -21.22 -1.70
N GLY A 113 0.62 -20.15 -2.47
CA GLY A 113 0.25 -20.08 -3.88
C GLY A 113 1.18 -20.92 -4.76
N ARG A 114 0.66 -22.03 -5.30
CA ARG A 114 1.21 -22.66 -6.50
C ARG A 114 0.53 -22.08 -7.73
#